data_AF-A0A834GQZ6-F1
#
_entry.id   AF-A0A834GQZ6-F1
#
_cell.length_a   1.000
_cell.length_b   1.000
_cell.length_c   1.000
_cell.angle_alpha   90.00
_cell.angle_beta   90.00
_cell.angle_gamma   90.00
#
_symmetry.space_group_name_H-M   'P 1'
#
loop_
_entity.id
_entity.type
_entity.pdbx_description
1 polymer ?
#
loop_
_entity_poly.entity_id
_entity_poly.type
_entity_poly.pdbx_seq_one_letter_code
_entity_poly.pdbx_strand_id
1 'polypeptide(L)'
;MVPPLPSEYFGNSMQIVSAKAAAGELLEHRFGRAAWRVHEAVAGHSDAEVREWVGKWTEDPFICNMGQNEFGMGKAVAIRCGYANKFDGKVTSYPG
;
A
#
# COMPACT_ATOMS: atom_id res chain seq x y z
N MET A 1 -3.88 -4.46 13.39
CA MET A 1 -5.19 -4.10 13.94
C MET A 1 -5.61 -5.18 14.93
N VAL A 2 -6.05 -4.82 16.13
CA VAL A 2 -6.45 -5.79 17.18
C VAL A 2 -7.89 -5.49 17.62
N PRO A 3 -8.86 -6.40 17.43
CA PRO A 3 -8.72 -7.72 16.79
C PRO A 3 -8.44 -7.61 15.28
N PRO A 4 -7.95 -8.70 14.64
CA PRO A 4 -7.83 -8.76 13.19
C PRO A 4 -9.22 -8.62 12.53
N LEU A 5 -9.23 -8.14 11.29
CA LEU A 5 -10.47 -8.05 10.51
C LEU A 5 -11.03 -9.46 10.23
N PRO A 6 -12.36 -9.61 10.14
CA PRO A 6 -12.99 -10.86 9.72
C PRO A 6 -12.49 -11.29 8.34
N SER A 7 -12.38 -12.60 8.12
CA SER A 7 -12.03 -13.17 6.81
C SER A 7 -13.04 -12.79 5.72
N GLU A 8 -14.29 -12.54 6.10
CA GLU A 8 -15.41 -12.20 5.21
C GLU A 8 -15.52 -10.68 4.97
N TYR A 9 -14.58 -9.87 5.45
CA TYR A 9 -14.62 -8.42 5.25
C TYR A 9 -14.55 -8.08 3.75
N PHE A 10 -15.69 -7.62 3.22
CA PHE A 10 -15.85 -7.29 1.80
C PHE A 10 -15.23 -5.93 1.42
N GLY A 11 -15.00 -5.06 2.40
CA GLY A 11 -14.49 -3.71 2.16
C GLY A 11 -12.98 -3.69 1.81
N ASN A 12 -12.47 -2.50 1.54
CA ASN A 12 -11.03 -2.30 1.33
C ASN A 12 -10.36 -1.92 2.67
N SER A 13 -9.34 -2.68 3.07
CA SER A 13 -8.47 -2.31 4.19
C SER A 13 -7.05 -2.10 3.68
N MET A 14 -6.84 -0.93 3.07
CA MET A 14 -5.55 -0.54 2.51
C MET A 14 -5.19 0.88 2.96
N GLN A 15 -3.96 1.06 3.41
CA GLN A 15 -3.40 2.35 3.74
C GLN A 15 -2.03 2.48 3.10
N ILE A 16 -1.72 3.67 2.59
CA ILE A 16 -0.40 4.00 2.05
C ILE A 16 0.43 4.59 3.18
N VAL A 17 1.52 3.92 3.53
CA VAL A 17 2.60 4.49 4.36
C VAL A 17 3.71 4.99 3.46
N SER A 18 4.33 6.10 3.83
CA SER A 18 5.39 6.72 3.04
C SER A 18 6.62 7.00 3.89
N ALA A 19 7.78 6.80 3.29
CA ALA A 19 9.07 7.19 3.87
C ALA A 19 9.65 8.35 3.03
N LYS A 20 10.24 9.33 3.71
CA LYS A 20 10.90 10.49 3.06
C LYS A 20 12.41 10.38 3.24
N ALA A 21 13.14 10.78 2.21
CA ALA A 21 14.59 10.83 2.21
C ALA A 21 15.05 12.01 1.34
N ALA A 22 16.20 12.62 1.68
CA ALA A 22 16.78 13.65 0.84
C ALA A 22 17.39 13.02 -0.42
N ALA A 23 17.33 13.72 -1.56
CA ALA A 23 17.90 13.23 -2.82
C ALA A 23 19.40 12.95 -2.68
N GLY A 24 20.15 13.83 -2.00
CA GLY A 24 21.58 13.63 -1.73
C GLY A 24 21.86 12.33 -0.98
N GLU A 25 21.10 12.03 0.07
CA GLU A 25 21.25 10.77 0.82
C GLU A 25 20.96 9.54 -0.03
N LEU A 26 20.00 9.62 -0.95
CA LEU A 26 19.69 8.51 -1.86
C LEU A 26 20.76 8.29 -2.93
N LEU A 27 21.44 9.37 -3.35
CA LEU A 27 22.52 9.31 -4.34
C LEU A 27 23.85 8.87 -3.71
N GLU A 28 24.11 9.28 -2.48
CA GLU A 28 25.35 9.00 -1.74
C GLU A 28 25.36 7.61 -1.09
N HIS A 29 24.18 7.03 -0.84
CA HIS A 29 24.04 5.77 -0.13
C HIS A 29 23.34 4.72 -0.98
N ARG A 30 23.82 3.48 -0.93
CA ARG A 30 23.24 2.35 -1.68
C ARG A 30 21.74 2.18 -1.36
N PHE A 31 21.01 1.55 -2.28
CA PHE A 31 19.56 1.30 -2.19
C PHE A 31 19.10 0.65 -0.88
N GLY A 32 19.98 -0.06 -0.15
CA GLY A 32 19.69 -0.64 1.15
C GLY A 32 19.17 0.38 2.17
N ARG A 33 19.65 1.64 2.14
CA ARG A 33 19.13 2.69 3.04
C ARG A 33 17.72 3.14 2.69
N ALA A 34 17.42 3.26 1.39
CA ALA A 34 16.07 3.57 0.94
C ALA A 34 15.10 2.45 1.34
N ALA A 35 15.50 1.19 1.12
CA ALA A 35 14.72 0.02 1.51
C ALA A 35 14.50 -0.03 3.03
N TRP A 36 15.53 0.27 3.82
CA TRP A 36 15.43 0.30 5.28
C TRP A 36 14.44 1.35 5.78
N ARG A 37 14.44 2.56 5.21
CA ARG A 37 13.45 3.60 5.58
C ARG A 37 12.01 3.19 5.27
N VAL A 38 11.80 2.52 4.14
CA VAL A 38 10.48 1.95 3.82
C VAL A 38 10.11 0.87 4.84
N HIS A 39 11.06 0.01 5.22
CA HIS A 39 10.84 -1.00 6.26
C HIS A 39 10.47 -0.37 7.61
N GLU A 40 11.19 0.66 8.06
CA GLU A 40 10.89 1.37 9.31
C GLU A 40 9.48 1.99 9.28
N ALA A 41 9.10 2.61 8.16
CA ALA A 41 7.75 3.18 8.00
C ALA A 41 6.66 2.10 8.08
N VAL A 42 6.89 0.91 7.53
CA VAL A 42 5.95 -0.22 7.60
C VAL A 42 5.91 -0.82 9.01
N ALA A 43 7.07 -1.05 9.63
CA ALA A 43 7.18 -1.66 10.95
C ALA A 43 6.65 -0.76 12.07
N GLY A 44 6.79 0.56 11.91
CA GLY A 44 6.23 1.55 12.82
C GLY A 44 4.70 1.66 12.76
N HIS A 45 4.06 1.10 11.73
CA HIS A 45 2.63 1.26 11.47
C HIS A 45 1.74 0.46 12.43
N SER A 46 1.52 1.02 13.62
CA SER A 46 0.89 0.36 14.76
C SER A 46 -0.64 0.42 14.74
N ASP A 47 -1.31 -0.39 15.58
CA ASP A 47 -2.77 -0.35 15.75
C ASP A 47 -3.29 1.04 16.14
N ALA A 48 -2.54 1.77 16.97
CA ALA A 48 -2.90 3.11 17.40
C ALA A 48 -2.92 4.10 16.21
N GLU A 49 -1.90 4.05 15.35
CA GLU A 49 -1.84 4.90 14.15
C GLU A 49 -2.96 4.56 13.16
N VAL A 50 -3.27 3.27 12.98
CA VAL A 50 -4.37 2.83 12.13
C VAL A 50 -5.71 3.40 12.65
N ARG A 51 -5.95 3.35 13.96
CA ARG A 51 -7.20 3.88 14.54
C ARG A 51 -7.30 5.39 14.43
N GLU A 52 -6.21 6.10 14.66
CA GLU A 52 -6.16 7.56 14.48
C GLU A 52 -6.48 7.91 13.02
N TRP A 53 -5.88 7.19 12.07
CA TRP A 53 -6.15 7.38 10.65
C TRP A 53 -7.61 7.07 10.28
N VAL A 54 -8.19 5.97 10.78
CA VAL A 54 -9.61 5.63 10.58
C VAL A 54 -10.52 6.74 11.12
N GLY A 55 -10.18 7.32 12.27
CA GLY A 55 -10.89 8.48 12.81
C GLY A 55 -10.92 9.65 11.82
N LYS A 56 -9.76 10.05 11.30
CA LYS A 56 -9.64 11.13 10.30
C LYS A 56 -10.36 10.79 8.99
N TRP A 57 -10.24 9.56 8.50
CA TRP A 57 -10.94 9.10 7.29
C TRP A 57 -12.46 9.09 7.47
N THR A 58 -12.96 8.88 8.69
CA THR A 58 -14.40 8.92 8.98
C THR A 58 -14.96 10.34 8.85
N GLU A 59 -14.14 11.36 9.10
CA GLU A 59 -14.52 12.77 8.91
C GLU A 59 -14.57 13.16 7.43
N ASP A 60 -13.66 12.64 6.60
CA ASP A 60 -13.61 12.89 5.15
C ASP A 60 -13.26 11.61 4.36
N PRO A 61 -14.26 10.79 4.02
CA PRO A 61 -14.04 9.47 3.45
C PRO A 61 -13.70 9.52 1.95
N PHE A 62 -12.70 8.73 1.56
CA PHE A 62 -12.37 8.47 0.16
C PHE A 62 -12.24 6.96 -0.11
N ILE A 63 -12.53 6.56 -1.35
CA ILE A 63 -12.51 5.15 -1.77
C ILE A 63 -11.31 4.88 -2.68
N CYS A 64 -10.44 3.94 -2.30
CA CYS A 64 -9.40 3.39 -3.16
C CYS A 64 -9.94 2.16 -3.91
N ASN A 65 -10.25 2.30 -5.20
CA ASN A 65 -10.66 1.18 -6.05
C ASN A 65 -9.44 0.53 -6.70
N MET A 66 -9.09 -0.67 -6.25
CA MET A 66 -8.06 -1.51 -6.86
C MET A 66 -8.71 -2.84 -7.25
N GLY A 67 -9.22 -2.89 -8.48
CA GLY A 67 -10.02 -4.01 -8.98
C GLY A 67 -9.37 -5.37 -8.78
N GLN A 68 -10.06 -6.23 -8.03
CA GLN A 68 -9.86 -7.68 -8.05
C GLN A 68 -11.22 -8.30 -8.32
N ASN A 69 -11.32 -9.05 -9.42
CA ASN A 69 -12.54 -9.76 -9.81
C ASN A 69 -12.17 -11.22 -10.10
N GLU A 70 -12.93 -12.17 -9.55
CA GLU A 70 -12.88 -13.59 -9.90
C GLU A 70 -14.21 -13.96 -10.56
N PHE A 71 -14.20 -14.20 -11.87
CA PHE A 71 -15.41 -14.40 -12.69
C PHE A 71 -15.79 -15.88 -12.88
N GLY A 72 -15.35 -16.79 -12.00
CA GLY A 72 -15.65 -18.23 -12.12
C GLY A 72 -14.89 -18.97 -13.23
N MET A 73 -13.83 -18.37 -13.78
CA MET A 73 -13.00 -18.94 -14.86
C MET A 73 -11.68 -19.56 -14.36
N GLY A 74 -11.56 -19.79 -13.05
CA GLY A 74 -10.32 -20.23 -12.40
C GLY A 74 -9.36 -19.07 -12.05
N LYS A 75 -8.22 -19.41 -11.45
CA LYS A 75 -7.23 -18.45 -10.95
C LYS A 75 -6.58 -17.68 -12.11
N ALA A 76 -6.49 -16.36 -11.99
CA ALA A 76 -5.84 -15.52 -13.00
C ALA A 76 -4.37 -15.93 -13.23
N VAL A 77 -3.97 -16.05 -14.49
CA VAL A 77 -2.60 -16.45 -14.90
C VAL A 77 -1.61 -15.29 -14.69
N ALA A 78 -2.05 -14.04 -14.86
CA ALA A 78 -1.24 -12.86 -14.60
C ALA A 78 -2.14 -11.64 -14.31
N ILE A 79 -1.61 -10.70 -13.51
CA ILE A 79 -2.23 -9.40 -13.27
C ILE A 79 -1.39 -8.35 -13.99
N ARG A 80 -2.04 -7.43 -14.71
CA ARG A 80 -1.40 -6.28 -15.36
C ARG A 80 -2.15 -5.02 -15.02
N CYS A 81 -1.44 -3.92 -14.83
CA CYS A 81 -2.04 -2.62 -14.61
C CYS A 81 -2.13 -1.82 -15.92
N GLY A 82 -3.29 -1.20 -16.13
CA GLY A 82 -3.57 -0.37 -17.31
C GLY A 82 -2.74 0.92 -17.35
N TYR A 83 -2.78 1.61 -18.49
CA TYR A 83 -1.99 2.81 -18.75
C TYR A 83 -2.26 3.94 -17.74
N ALA A 84 -3.50 4.09 -17.25
CA ALA A 84 -3.89 5.11 -16.28
C ALA A 84 -3.13 5.07 -14.95
N ASN A 85 -2.44 3.96 -14.65
CA ASN A 85 -1.66 3.78 -13.44
C ASN A 85 -0.14 3.94 -13.65
N LYS A 86 0.29 4.40 -14.83
CA LYS A 86 1.68 4.66 -15.17
C LYS A 86 1.90 6.17 -15.28
N PHE A 87 2.42 6.77 -14.23
CA PHE A 87 2.84 8.16 -14.21
C PHE A 87 4.22 8.26 -13.57
N ASP A 88 4.90 9.38 -13.81
CA ASP A 88 6.29 9.58 -13.41
C ASP A 88 6.48 9.35 -11.91
N GLY A 89 7.46 8.53 -11.56
CA GLY A 89 7.77 8.15 -10.17
C GLY A 89 6.94 7.01 -9.58
N LYS A 90 5.96 6.43 -10.30
CA LYS A 90 5.19 5.26 -9.84
C LYS A 90 5.76 3.95 -10.36
N VAL A 91 6.17 3.08 -9.44
CA VAL A 91 6.56 1.68 -9.74
C VAL A 91 5.48 0.75 -9.18
N THR A 92 5.06 -0.23 -9.96
CA THR A 92 4.09 -1.26 -9.54
C THR A 92 4.72 -2.63 -9.79
N SER A 93 4.77 -3.47 -8.75
CA SER A 93 5.22 -4.86 -8.84
C SER A 93 4.02 -5.82 -8.86
N TYR A 94 4.21 -6.99 -9.47
CA TYR A 94 3.25 -8.09 -9.43
C TYR A 94 3.96 -9.32 -8.87
N PRO A 95 3.25 -10.20 -8.15
CA PRO A 95 3.79 -11.51 -7.78
C PRO A 95 4.17 -12.28 -9.06
N GLY A 96 5.34 -12.92 -9.02
CA GLY A 96 5.85 -13.81 -10.08
C GLY A 96 5.54 -15.27 -9.80
#